data_AF-A0A2R6W5L5-F1
#
_entry.id   AF-A0A2R6W5L5-F1
#
_cell.length_a   1.000
_cell.length_b   1.000
_cell.length_c   1.000
_cell.angle_alpha   90.00
_cell.angle_beta   90.00
_cell.angle_gamma   90.00
#
_symmetry.space_group_name_H-M   'P 1'
#
loop_
_entity.id
_entity.type
_entity.pdbx_description
1 polymer ?
#
loop_
_entity_poly.entity_id
_entity_poly.type
_entity_poly.pdbx_seq_one_letter_code
_entity_poly.pdbx_strand_id
1 'polypeptide(L)'
;MESEFQRPISGKPLDSFLESLSRALKDSGVILKSEDSTERSRDQHGRGSLKAHFCTGINNVTRTLERIPKQEKKGISLSQKLATSMASCEEAPAGSPRGKPIKLQAIIVAMDVQPKILVSHIGELCMSRGIPMVSIIGGDGMGSLRLGKTLGLRTATVIGVKAGSSPINAALQAILKK
;
A
#
# COMPACT_ATOMS: atom_id res chain seq x y z
N MET A 1 -4.96 10.22 22.53
CA MET A 1 -4.18 9.07 22.03
C MET A 1 -3.52 9.52 20.76
N GLU A 2 -2.27 9.97 20.86
CA GLU A 2 -1.48 10.33 19.68
C GLU A 2 -1.16 9.03 18.94
N SER A 3 -1.83 8.81 17.83
CA SER A 3 -1.45 7.81 16.83
C SER A 3 0.01 8.04 16.45
N GLU A 4 0.89 7.10 16.78
CA GLU A 4 2.29 7.09 16.32
C GLU A 4 2.32 6.94 14.79
N PHE A 5 2.03 8.03 14.09
CA PHE A 5 2.32 8.14 12.68
C PHE A 5 3.83 8.29 12.55
N GLN A 6 4.46 7.33 11.90
CA GLN A 6 5.85 7.46 11.49
C GLN A 6 6.04 8.81 10.80
N ARG A 7 7.11 9.54 11.16
CA ARG A 7 7.36 10.87 10.61
C ARG A 7 7.34 10.81 9.08
N PRO A 8 6.66 11.73 8.39
CA PRO A 8 6.61 11.69 6.95
C PRO A 8 7.98 11.76 6.31
N ILE A 9 8.19 10.95 5.29
CA ILE A 9 9.44 10.89 4.54
C ILE A 9 9.50 12.10 3.62
N SER A 10 10.60 12.86 3.71
CA SER A 10 10.86 14.06 2.90
C SER A 10 12.35 14.15 2.53
N GLY A 11 12.69 14.99 1.54
CA GLY A 11 14.07 15.25 1.11
C GLY A 11 14.79 14.01 0.54
N LYS A 12 16.10 13.88 0.81
CA LYS A 12 16.95 12.79 0.29
C LYS A 12 16.39 11.37 0.56
N PRO A 13 15.84 11.05 1.75
CA PRO A 13 15.17 9.78 1.99
C PRO A 13 14.01 9.47 1.02
N LEU A 14 13.22 10.49 0.66
CA LEU A 14 12.12 10.33 -0.29
C LEU A 14 12.67 10.06 -1.70
N ASP A 15 13.70 10.80 -2.11
CA ASP A 15 14.31 10.65 -3.44
C ASP A 15 14.88 9.24 -3.63
N SER A 16 15.65 8.77 -2.64
CA SER A 16 16.21 7.41 -2.63
C SER A 16 15.12 6.34 -2.65
N PHE A 17 14.01 6.55 -1.93
CA PHE A 17 12.87 5.65 -1.98
C PHE A 17 12.23 5.59 -3.36
N LEU A 18 11.90 6.74 -3.95
CA LEU A 18 11.22 6.81 -5.24
C LEU A 18 12.10 6.25 -6.35
N GLU A 19 13.41 6.44 -6.28
CA GLU A 19 14.37 5.84 -7.20
C GLU A 19 14.42 4.31 -7.05
N SER A 20 14.50 3.82 -5.82
CA SER A 20 14.43 2.37 -5.52
C SER A 20 13.11 1.74 -5.99
N LEU A 21 11.99 2.42 -5.75
CA LEU A 21 10.68 2.01 -6.22
C LEU A 21 10.60 2.01 -7.75
N SER A 22 11.13 3.04 -8.41
CA SER A 22 11.19 3.11 -9.88
C SER A 22 12.00 1.95 -10.46
N ARG A 23 13.15 1.63 -9.85
CA ARG A 23 13.96 0.47 -10.24
C ARG A 23 13.20 -0.84 -10.04
N ALA A 24 12.56 -1.02 -8.89
CA ALA A 24 11.76 -2.20 -8.60
C ALA A 24 10.57 -2.40 -9.56
N LEU A 25 9.95 -1.31 -10.04
CA LEU A 25 8.88 -1.37 -11.05
C LEU A 25 9.42 -1.86 -12.40
N LYS A 26 10.59 -1.37 -12.81
CA LYS A 26 11.28 -1.81 -14.04
C LYS A 26 11.66 -3.28 -13.95
N ASP A 27 12.24 -3.71 -12.83
CA ASP A 27 12.65 -5.10 -12.59
C ASP A 27 11.45 -6.06 -12.54
N SER A 28 10.31 -5.58 -12.06
CA SER A 28 9.04 -6.34 -12.05
C SER A 28 8.33 -6.36 -13.41
N GLY A 29 8.89 -5.71 -14.44
CA GLY A 29 8.30 -5.63 -15.78
C GLY A 29 6.98 -4.85 -15.83
N VAL A 30 6.73 -3.94 -14.87
CA VAL A 30 5.50 -3.16 -14.82
C VAL A 30 5.52 -2.09 -15.89
N ILE A 31 4.56 -2.14 -16.81
CA ILE A 31 4.41 -1.12 -17.86
C ILE A 31 3.78 0.12 -17.24
N LEU A 32 4.56 1.18 -17.11
CA LEU A 32 4.08 2.52 -16.80
C LEU A 32 3.57 3.14 -18.11
N LYS A 33 2.34 3.65 -18.13
CA LYS A 33 1.83 4.35 -19.32
C LYS A 33 2.63 5.64 -19.47
N SER A 34 3.44 5.74 -20.52
CA SER A 34 3.94 7.03 -20.98
C SER A 34 2.75 7.90 -21.40
N GLU A 35 2.87 9.21 -21.20
CA GLU A 35 1.81 10.18 -21.57
C GLU A 35 1.60 10.28 -23.09
N ASP A 36 2.42 9.59 -23.91
CA ASP A 36 2.55 9.88 -25.34
C ASP A 36 2.49 8.67 -26.28
N SER A 37 1.85 7.55 -25.91
CA SER A 37 1.84 6.37 -26.80
C SER A 37 0.58 5.54 -26.71
N THR A 38 -0.31 5.75 -27.69
CA THR A 38 -1.43 4.85 -27.99
C THR A 38 -0.91 3.73 -28.88
N GLU A 39 -0.08 2.83 -28.35
CA GLU A 39 0.31 1.63 -29.10
C GLU A 39 -0.01 0.36 -28.29
N ARG A 40 -1.15 -0.22 -28.67
CA ARG A 40 -1.52 -1.60 -28.33
C ARG A 40 -0.63 -2.54 -29.15
N SER A 41 0.52 -2.93 -28.63
CA SER A 41 1.23 -4.11 -29.13
C SER A 41 0.81 -5.34 -28.31
N ARG A 42 0.36 -6.39 -29.02
CA ARG A 42 -0.36 -7.57 -28.48
C ARG A 42 0.54 -8.71 -28.00
N ASP A 43 1.86 -8.54 -27.93
CA ASP A 43 2.77 -9.65 -27.61
C ASP A 43 3.69 -9.34 -26.42
N GLN A 44 3.24 -9.65 -25.19
CA GLN A 44 4.10 -9.59 -23.99
C GLN A 44 3.63 -10.62 -22.92
N HIS A 45 3.95 -11.90 -23.12
CA HIS A 45 3.61 -13.03 -22.23
C HIS A 45 4.37 -13.04 -20.88
N GLY A 46 4.31 -11.97 -20.10
CA GLY A 46 4.90 -11.95 -18.75
C GLY A 46 4.90 -10.62 -18.00
N ARG A 47 4.32 -9.54 -18.55
CA ARG A 47 4.42 -8.19 -17.96
C ARG A 47 3.20 -7.86 -17.09
N GLY A 48 3.45 -7.66 -15.79
CA GLY A 48 2.41 -7.36 -14.81
C GLY A 48 1.85 -5.94 -14.95
N SER A 49 0.53 -5.78 -14.94
CA SER A 49 -0.09 -4.46 -14.87
C SER A 49 0.14 -3.82 -13.49
N LEU A 50 0.15 -2.48 -13.40
CA LEU A 50 0.24 -1.76 -12.12
C LEU A 50 -0.81 -2.25 -11.09
N LYS A 51 -2.00 -2.63 -11.57
CA LYS A 51 -3.09 -3.16 -10.75
C LYS A 51 -2.77 -4.52 -10.09
N ALA A 52 -1.79 -5.27 -10.61
CA ALA A 52 -1.36 -6.52 -10.01
C ALA A 52 -0.62 -6.29 -8.69
N HIS A 53 0.15 -5.20 -8.59
CA HIS A 53 0.98 -4.89 -7.42
C HIS A 53 0.38 -3.82 -6.50
N PHE A 54 -0.52 -2.97 -7.02
CA PHE A 54 -1.04 -1.82 -6.28
C PHE A 54 -2.56 -1.73 -6.26
N CYS A 55 -3.08 -1.16 -5.17
CA CYS A 55 -4.41 -0.59 -5.06
C CYS A 55 -4.25 0.94 -5.06
N THR A 56 -4.60 1.61 -6.16
CA THR A 56 -4.38 3.05 -6.31
C THR A 56 -5.65 3.85 -6.06
N GLY A 57 -5.52 4.96 -5.33
CA GLY A 57 -6.62 5.89 -5.03
C GLY A 57 -7.38 5.53 -3.75
N ILE A 58 -7.98 6.55 -3.16
CA ILE A 58 -8.65 6.49 -1.85
C ILE A 58 -9.70 5.37 -1.81
N ASN A 59 -10.64 5.37 -2.76
CA ASN A 59 -11.75 4.40 -2.78
C ASN A 59 -11.29 2.94 -2.85
N ASN A 60 -10.24 2.66 -3.65
CA ASN A 60 -9.74 1.28 -3.77
C ASN A 60 -9.02 0.86 -2.51
N VAL A 61 -8.27 1.77 -1.89
CA VAL A 61 -7.54 1.50 -0.65
C VAL A 61 -8.50 1.33 0.52
N THR A 62 -9.45 2.24 0.73
CA THR A 62 -10.44 2.13 1.83
C THR A 62 -11.28 0.87 1.69
N ARG A 63 -11.81 0.58 0.49
CA ARG A 63 -12.58 -0.65 0.22
C ARG A 63 -11.75 -1.92 0.44
N THR A 64 -10.44 -1.87 0.19
CA THR A 64 -9.55 -3.02 0.45
C THR A 64 -9.30 -3.18 1.94
N LEU A 65 -8.99 -2.08 2.64
CA LEU A 65 -8.84 -2.07 4.08
C LEU A 65 -10.12 -2.57 4.75
N GLU A 66 -11.30 -2.04 4.42
CA GLU A 66 -12.59 -2.42 5.01
C GLU A 66 -12.87 -3.93 4.99
N ARG A 67 -12.44 -4.63 3.95
CA ARG A 67 -12.59 -6.09 3.83
C ARG A 67 -11.58 -6.90 4.66
N ILE A 68 -10.49 -6.27 5.10
CA ILE A 68 -9.52 -6.89 5.99
C ILE A 68 -10.11 -6.84 7.41
N PRO A 69 -10.19 -7.99 8.11
CA PRO A 69 -10.70 -8.03 9.48
C PRO A 69 -9.86 -7.15 10.39
N LYS A 70 -10.50 -6.54 11.38
CA LYS A 70 -9.78 -5.72 12.37
C LYS A 70 -8.76 -6.60 13.09
N GLN A 71 -7.59 -6.03 13.38
CA GLN A 71 -6.64 -6.70 14.25
C GLN A 71 -7.24 -6.69 15.65
N GLU A 72 -7.63 -7.85 16.16
CA GLU A 72 -8.01 -7.99 17.55
C GLU A 72 -6.79 -7.64 18.40
N LYS A 73 -6.91 -6.58 19.21
CA LYS A 73 -5.98 -6.38 20.31
C LYS A 73 -6.23 -7.56 21.25
N LYS A 74 -5.40 -8.61 21.18
CA LYS A 74 -5.36 -9.62 22.23
C LYS A 74 -5.06 -8.88 23.53
N GLY A 75 -6.11 -8.53 24.27
CA GLY A 75 -6.00 -8.21 25.69
C GLY A 75 -5.25 -9.38 26.30
N ILE A 76 -4.18 -9.07 27.01
CA ILE A 76 -3.37 -10.08 27.68
C ILE A 76 -4.26 -10.67 28.77
N SER A 77 -4.97 -11.76 28.47
CA SER A 77 -5.36 -12.74 29.47
C SER A 77 -4.27 -13.79 29.47
N LEU A 78 -3.57 -13.91 30.60
CA LEU A 78 -2.44 -14.82 30.83
C LEU A 78 -2.85 -16.32 30.87
N SER A 79 -3.99 -16.67 30.28
CA SER A 79 -4.60 -18.00 30.40
C SER A 79 -5.03 -18.51 29.03
N GLN A 80 -4.11 -18.59 28.06
CA GLN A 80 -4.23 -19.42 26.84
C GLN A 80 -2.90 -19.39 26.05
N LYS A 81 -1.80 -19.64 26.75
CA LYS A 81 -0.56 -20.16 26.14
C LYS A 81 -0.63 -21.68 26.29
N LEU A 82 -1.18 -22.36 25.29
CA LEU A 82 -1.01 -23.78 24.90
C LEU A 82 -2.28 -24.21 24.17
N ALA A 83 -2.11 -24.87 23.01
CA ALA A 83 -3.12 -25.20 21.99
C ALA A 83 -3.39 -24.00 21.04
N THR A 84 -3.09 -24.00 19.74
CA THR A 84 -2.83 -25.09 18.81
C THR A 84 -2.08 -24.50 17.60
N SER A 85 -0.91 -25.07 17.29
CA SER A 85 -0.32 -25.01 15.95
C SER A 85 -1.26 -25.70 14.96
N MET A 86 -1.53 -25.05 13.82
CA MET A 86 -2.43 -25.48 12.73
C MET A 86 -3.91 -25.10 12.88
N ALA A 87 -4.32 -24.06 12.16
CA ALA A 87 -5.67 -23.96 11.62
C ALA A 87 -5.60 -23.34 10.22
N SER A 88 -5.87 -24.20 9.24
CA SER A 88 -6.26 -23.86 7.88
C SER A 88 -7.58 -23.08 7.89
N CYS A 89 -7.91 -22.54 6.72
CA CYS A 89 -9.11 -21.85 6.24
C CYS A 89 -10.47 -22.07 6.95
N GLU A 90 -11.44 -21.21 6.56
CA GLU A 90 -12.90 -21.27 6.81
C GLU A 90 -13.35 -20.55 8.10
N GLU A 91 -14.34 -19.65 8.17
CA GLU A 91 -15.42 -19.22 7.28
C GLU A 91 -15.62 -17.68 7.43
N ALA A 92 -15.87 -16.97 6.34
CA ALA A 92 -16.42 -15.61 6.42
C ALA A 92 -17.95 -15.73 6.63
N PRO A 93 -18.59 -14.90 7.47
CA PRO A 93 -20.04 -14.91 7.62
C PRO A 93 -20.72 -14.72 6.25
N ALA A 94 -21.72 -15.57 6.00
CA ALA A 94 -22.51 -15.65 4.79
C ALA A 94 -23.05 -14.27 4.40
N GLY A 95 -22.44 -13.66 3.37
CA GLY A 95 -22.85 -12.33 2.88
C GLY A 95 -21.78 -11.51 2.16
N SER A 96 -20.54 -11.97 2.08
CA SER A 96 -19.47 -11.19 1.41
C SER A 96 -19.32 -11.51 -0.09
N PRO A 97 -19.11 -10.51 -0.97
CA PRO A 97 -18.99 -10.73 -2.40
C PRO A 97 -17.71 -11.53 -2.71
N ARG A 98 -17.89 -12.57 -3.53
CA ARG A 98 -16.92 -13.58 -3.97
C ARG A 98 -15.56 -12.96 -4.37
N GLY A 99 -14.53 -13.20 -3.56
CA GLY A 99 -13.15 -12.86 -3.89
C GLY A 99 -12.19 -13.10 -2.73
N LYS A 100 -11.02 -13.68 -3.01
CA LYS A 100 -9.97 -13.91 -2.02
C LYS A 100 -9.54 -12.57 -1.40
N PRO A 101 -9.45 -12.42 -0.07
CA PRO A 101 -9.07 -11.16 0.56
C PRO A 101 -7.67 -10.74 0.08
N ILE A 102 -7.58 -9.53 -0.48
CA ILE A 102 -6.33 -8.94 -0.92
C ILE A 102 -5.52 -8.57 0.33
N LYS A 103 -4.33 -9.14 0.48
CA LYS A 103 -3.40 -8.78 1.55
C LYS A 103 -2.59 -7.55 1.13
N LEU A 104 -2.58 -6.51 1.95
CA LEU A 104 -1.75 -5.32 1.76
C LEU A 104 -0.53 -5.39 2.68
N GLN A 105 0.65 -5.05 2.15
CA GLN A 105 1.88 -4.97 2.92
C GLN A 105 2.00 -3.61 3.63
N ALA A 106 1.67 -2.53 2.94
CA ALA A 106 1.64 -1.18 3.51
C ALA A 106 0.75 -0.25 2.68
N ILE A 107 0.40 0.89 3.27
CA ILE A 107 -0.22 2.01 2.58
C ILE A 107 0.77 3.15 2.49
N ILE A 108 0.91 3.76 1.31
CA ILE A 108 1.66 4.99 1.09
C ILE A 108 0.65 6.12 0.90
N VAL A 109 0.76 7.19 1.68
CA VAL A 109 -0.16 8.34 1.63
C VAL A 109 0.64 9.62 1.43
N ALA A 110 0.24 10.39 0.44
CA ALA A 110 0.76 11.73 0.24
C ALA A 110 0.12 12.71 1.22
N MET A 111 0.92 13.52 1.89
CA MET A 111 0.44 14.47 2.91
C MET A 111 -0.23 15.71 2.33
N ASP A 112 -0.13 15.94 1.03
CA ASP A 112 -0.73 17.07 0.30
C ASP A 112 -2.21 16.87 -0.03
N VAL A 113 -2.79 15.77 0.42
CA VAL A 113 -4.22 15.48 0.29
C VAL A 113 -5.05 16.43 1.16
N GLN A 114 -6.11 16.99 0.56
CA GLN A 114 -7.14 17.75 1.23
C GLN A 114 -8.51 17.09 1.05
N PRO A 115 -9.36 17.05 2.08
CA PRO A 115 -9.14 17.56 3.44
C PRO A 115 -8.23 16.65 4.30
N LYS A 116 -7.52 17.21 5.29
CA LYS A 116 -6.59 16.46 6.17
C LYS A 116 -7.26 15.34 6.97
N ILE A 117 -8.55 15.50 7.27
CA ILE A 117 -9.34 14.47 7.97
C ILE A 117 -9.36 13.14 7.22
N LEU A 118 -9.26 13.17 5.89
CA LEU A 118 -9.21 11.98 5.06
C LEU A 118 -7.94 11.16 5.32
N VAL A 119 -6.80 11.83 5.48
CA VAL A 119 -5.53 11.20 5.84
C VAL A 119 -5.62 10.54 7.21
N SER A 120 -6.18 11.25 8.20
CA SER A 120 -6.38 10.72 9.55
C SER A 120 -7.27 9.47 9.54
N HIS A 121 -8.38 9.52 8.80
CA HIS A 121 -9.28 8.38 8.68
C HIS A 121 -8.61 7.15 8.04
N ILE A 122 -7.82 7.36 6.97
CA ILE A 122 -7.03 6.26 6.38
C ILE A 122 -6.04 5.70 7.41
N GLY A 123 -5.41 6.57 8.19
CA GLY A 123 -4.49 6.17 9.25
C GLY A 123 -5.16 5.33 10.34
N GLU A 124 -6.34 5.73 10.81
CA GLU A 124 -7.16 4.95 11.75
C GLU A 124 -7.54 3.58 11.17
N LEU A 125 -7.93 3.52 9.89
CA LEU A 125 -8.23 2.27 9.21
C LEU A 125 -7.02 1.34 9.14
N CYS A 126 -5.82 1.89 8.89
CA CYS A 126 -4.55 1.16 8.85
C CYS A 126 -4.18 0.62 10.24
N MET A 127 -4.22 1.48 11.26
CA MET A 127 -3.94 1.11 12.66
C MET A 127 -4.89 0.02 13.16
N SER A 128 -6.19 0.13 12.87
CA SER A 128 -7.18 -0.86 13.26
C SER A 128 -6.95 -2.24 12.64
N ARG A 129 -6.12 -2.34 11.60
CA ARG A 129 -5.86 -3.57 10.83
C ARG A 129 -4.41 -4.04 10.94
N GLY A 130 -3.57 -3.32 11.69
CA GLY A 130 -2.15 -3.65 11.81
C GLY A 130 -1.35 -3.45 10.53
N ILE A 131 -1.80 -2.57 9.64
CA ILE A 131 -1.10 -2.31 8.38
C ILE A 131 -0.27 -1.04 8.53
N PRO A 132 1.04 -1.09 8.22
CA PRO A 132 1.89 0.09 8.32
C PRO A 132 1.50 1.14 7.26
N MET A 133 1.50 2.39 7.69
CA MET A 133 1.24 3.55 6.83
C MET A 133 2.50 4.40 6.72
N VAL A 134 2.96 4.60 5.48
CA VAL A 134 4.09 5.47 5.12
C VAL A 134 3.53 6.79 4.61
N SER A 135 3.80 7.87 5.32
CA SER A 135 3.44 9.22 4.90
C SER A 135 4.60 9.84 4.08
N ILE A 136 4.28 10.50 2.98
CA ILE A 136 5.28 11.20 2.15
C ILE A 136 4.98 12.69 2.07
N ILE A 137 6.03 13.51 2.18
CA ILE A 137 5.99 14.96 1.94
C ILE A 137 6.98 15.26 0.81
N GLY A 138 6.46 15.70 -0.34
CA GLY A 138 7.31 16.29 -1.37
C GLY A 138 7.91 17.60 -0.83
N GLY A 139 9.14 17.95 -1.24
CA GLY A 139 9.82 19.17 -0.77
C GLY A 139 8.91 20.40 -0.86
N ASP A 140 8.29 20.62 -2.01
CA ASP A 140 7.36 21.73 -2.27
C ASP A 140 5.91 21.43 -1.83
N GLY A 141 5.70 20.43 -0.97
CA GLY A 141 4.37 19.93 -0.66
C GLY A 141 3.70 19.16 -1.81
N MET A 142 4.41 18.80 -2.88
CA MET A 142 3.85 18.06 -4.02
C MET A 142 4.09 16.54 -3.91
N GLY A 143 3.72 15.94 -2.78
CA GLY A 143 3.93 14.50 -2.54
C GLY A 143 3.18 13.62 -3.53
N SER A 144 1.91 13.94 -3.80
CA SER A 144 1.04 13.15 -4.67
C SER A 144 1.50 13.17 -6.13
N LEU A 145 2.07 14.28 -6.59
CA LEU A 145 2.60 14.42 -7.94
C LEU A 145 3.85 13.57 -8.14
N ARG A 146 4.80 13.62 -7.19
CA ARG A 146 6.05 12.83 -7.28
C ARG A 146 5.77 11.33 -7.23
N LEU A 147 4.83 10.93 -6.38
CA LEU A 147 4.40 9.54 -6.28
C LEU A 147 3.69 9.08 -7.55
N GLY A 148 2.81 9.92 -8.12
CA GLY A 148 2.14 9.67 -9.40
C GLY A 148 3.14 9.45 -10.53
N LYS A 149 4.10 10.37 -10.69
CA LYS A 149 5.17 10.29 -11.71
C LYS A 149 5.94 8.98 -11.63
N THR A 150 6.27 8.52 -10.41
CA THR A 150 7.00 7.26 -10.20
C THR A 150 6.19 6.04 -10.67
N LEU A 151 4.86 6.11 -10.63
CA LEU A 151 3.95 5.05 -11.08
C LEU A 151 3.40 5.25 -12.51
N GLY A 152 3.87 6.25 -13.26
CA GLY A 152 3.29 6.58 -14.57
C GLY A 152 1.82 7.03 -14.49
N LEU A 153 1.45 7.71 -13.41
CA LEU A 153 0.14 8.31 -13.20
C LEU A 153 0.28 9.84 -13.11
N ARG A 154 -0.76 10.58 -13.50
CA ARG A 154 -0.78 12.04 -13.36
C ARG A 154 -0.54 12.48 -11.92
N THR A 155 -1.23 11.83 -10.98
CA THR A 155 -1.06 12.00 -9.54
C THR A 155 -1.40 10.70 -8.82
N ALA A 156 -0.86 10.49 -7.62
CA ALA A 156 -1.23 9.39 -6.74
C ALA A 156 -1.26 9.88 -5.28
N THR A 157 -2.45 9.98 -4.70
CA THR A 157 -2.65 10.46 -3.32
C THR A 157 -2.49 9.35 -2.29
N VAL A 158 -3.01 8.16 -2.60
CA VAL A 158 -3.02 7.01 -1.70
C VAL A 158 -2.76 5.76 -2.53
N ILE A 159 -1.84 4.91 -2.08
CA ILE A 159 -1.52 3.64 -2.72
C ILE A 159 -1.43 2.56 -1.65
N GLY A 160 -2.16 1.47 -1.82
CA GLY A 160 -1.91 0.22 -1.11
C GLY A 160 -0.96 -0.66 -1.91
N VAL A 161 0.15 -1.07 -1.31
CA VAL A 161 1.06 -2.06 -1.90
C VAL A 161 0.56 -3.44 -1.52
N LYS A 162 0.25 -4.28 -2.50
CA LYS A 162 -0.21 -5.65 -2.26
C LYS A 162 0.96 -6.51 -1.80
N ALA A 163 0.71 -7.38 -0.82
CA ALA A 163 1.72 -8.29 -0.30
C ALA A 163 2.10 -9.34 -1.35
N GLY A 164 3.40 -9.58 -1.49
CA GLY A 164 3.98 -10.53 -2.43
C GLY A 164 5.49 -10.64 -2.22
N SER A 165 6.15 -11.34 -3.14
CA SER A 165 7.61 -11.52 -3.18
C SER A 165 8.28 -10.66 -4.26
N SER A 166 7.61 -9.60 -4.73
CA SER A 166 8.15 -8.77 -5.82
C SER A 166 9.27 -7.84 -5.33
N PRO A 167 10.17 -7.39 -6.22
CA PRO A 167 11.15 -6.34 -5.92
C PRO A 167 10.54 -5.10 -5.25
N ILE A 168 9.30 -4.76 -5.60
CA ILE A 168 8.54 -3.65 -5.00
C ILE A 168 8.33 -3.87 -3.50
N ASN A 169 7.98 -5.10 -3.11
CA ASN A 169 7.78 -5.47 -1.71
C ASN A 169 9.10 -5.36 -0.93
N ALA A 170 10.22 -5.74 -1.54
CA ALA A 170 11.56 -5.63 -0.94
C ALA A 170 11.98 -4.16 -0.74
N ALA A 171 11.79 -3.31 -1.76
CA ALA A 171 12.06 -1.87 -1.67
C ALA A 171 11.24 -1.21 -0.54
N LEU A 172 9.98 -1.61 -0.38
CA LEU A 172 9.13 -1.13 0.71
C LEU A 172 9.58 -1.63 2.08
N GLN A 173 10.01 -2.89 2.21
CA GLN A 173 10.52 -3.42 3.49
C GLN A 173 11.75 -2.64 3.98
N ALA A 174 12.61 -2.18 3.09
CA ALA A 174 13.80 -1.41 3.46
C ALA A 174 13.46 -0.11 4.21
N ILE A 175 12.28 0.46 3.97
CA ILE A 175 11.81 1.69 4.62
C ILE A 175 11.00 1.39 5.87
N LEU A 176 10.19 0.32 5.84
CA LEU A 176 9.38 -0.08 6.99
C LEU A 176 10.22 -0.61 8.17
N LYS A 177 11.43 -1.11 7.90
CA LYS A 177 12.37 -1.60 8.93
C LYS A 177 13.17 -0.48 9.62
N LYS A 178 12.94 0.78 9.25
CA LYS A 178 13.67 1.96 9.72
C LYS A 178 12.89 2.72 10.77
#